data_AF-A0A0B8P6D9-F1
#
_entry.id   AF-A0A0B8P6D9-F1
#
_cell.length_a   1.000
_cell.length_b   1.000
_cell.length_c   1.000
_cell.angle_alpha   90.00
_cell.angle_beta   90.00
_cell.angle_gamma   90.00
#
_symmetry.space_group_name_H-M   'P 1'
#
loop_
_entity.id
_entity.type
_entity.pdbx_description
1 polymer ?
#
loop_
_entity_poly.entity_id
_entity_poly.type
_entity_poly.pdbx_seq_one_letter_code
_entity_poly.pdbx_strand_id
1 'polypeptide(L)'
;MNSVVAAPKAVQLDTCEATPSVSDEDFCDIVRDMKEFVVKGDIFQVVPSRYFSLPCPSPLAAYKQLKKSNPSPYMFYMQDELFTLFGASPESALKYETETNQIEIYQSQVLAVAVRT
;
A
#
# COMPACT_ATOMS: atom_id res chain seq x y z
N MET A 1 18.18 12.02 -29.37
CA MET A 1 17.27 13.00 -28.75
C MET A 1 16.05 12.24 -28.23
N ASN A 2 16.09 11.75 -26.99
CA ASN A 2 14.92 11.10 -26.40
C ASN A 2 13.95 12.19 -25.99
N SER A 3 12.93 12.41 -26.82
CA SER A 3 11.80 13.25 -26.45
C SER A 3 11.13 12.58 -25.26
N VAL A 4 11.27 13.19 -24.08
CA VAL A 4 10.54 12.77 -22.88
C VAL A 4 9.07 13.00 -23.21
N VAL A 5 8.36 11.92 -23.56
CA VAL A 5 6.92 11.97 -23.75
C VAL A 5 6.33 12.52 -22.45
N ALA A 6 5.71 13.70 -22.56
CA ALA A 6 5.09 14.34 -21.41
C ALA A 6 4.09 13.36 -20.81
N ALA A 7 4.19 13.13 -19.50
CA ALA A 7 3.27 12.22 -18.85
C ALA A 7 1.83 12.74 -18.99
N PRO A 8 0.85 11.83 -19.15
CA PRO A 8 -0.54 12.21 -19.31
C PRO A 8 -0.97 13.12 -18.15
N LYS A 9 -1.69 14.20 -18.47
CA LYS A 9 -2.28 15.07 -17.46
C LYS A 9 -3.22 14.26 -16.58
N ALA A 10 -3.20 14.53 -15.28
CA ALA A 10 -4.12 13.91 -14.34
C ALA A 10 -5.57 14.29 -14.71
N VAL A 11 -6.44 13.27 -14.77
CA VAL A 11 -7.89 13.50 -14.83
C VAL A 11 -8.34 14.02 -13.47
N GLN A 12 -9.08 15.13 -13.46
CA GLN A 12 -9.68 15.68 -12.25
C GLN A 12 -11.00 14.94 -11.97
N LEU A 13 -11.23 14.62 -10.70
CA LEU A 13 -12.47 14.01 -10.23
C LEU A 13 -13.29 15.05 -9.49
N ASP A 14 -14.60 15.09 -9.75
CA ASP A 14 -15.53 16.04 -9.10
C ASP A 14 -15.77 15.68 -7.62
N THR A 15 -15.59 14.42 -7.26
CA THR A 15 -15.73 13.91 -5.89
C THR A 15 -14.65 12.87 -5.62
N CYS A 16 -14.02 12.94 -4.44
CA CYS A 16 -12.92 12.05 -4.05
C CYS A 16 -13.15 11.58 -2.61
N GLU A 17 -14.14 10.70 -2.45
CA GLU A 17 -14.47 10.09 -1.15
C GLU A 17 -13.98 8.65 -1.08
N ALA A 18 -13.30 8.33 0.01
CA ALA A 18 -12.82 6.99 0.30
C ALA A 18 -13.96 6.11 0.80
N THR A 19 -14.22 5.01 0.11
CA THR A 19 -15.20 4.01 0.57
C THR A 19 -14.46 2.91 1.35
N PRO A 20 -14.71 2.75 2.65
CA PRO A 20 -14.12 1.66 3.41
C PRO A 20 -14.80 0.33 3.07
N SER A 21 -14.03 -0.76 3.13
CA SER A 21 -14.55 -2.13 3.03
C SER A 21 -15.37 -2.57 4.24
N VAL A 22 -15.09 -1.99 5.41
CA VAL A 22 -15.69 -2.29 6.71
C VAL A 22 -15.76 -0.98 7.50
N SER A 23 -16.88 -0.72 8.18
CA SER A 23 -17.04 0.50 8.99
C SER A 23 -16.04 0.56 10.15
N ASP A 24 -15.90 1.72 10.80
CA ASP A 24 -15.05 1.86 11.98
C ASP A 24 -15.58 1.00 13.14
N GLU A 25 -16.91 0.97 13.32
CA GLU A 25 -17.58 0.19 14.34
C GLU A 25 -17.35 -1.31 14.14
N ASP A 26 -17.61 -1.82 12.94
CA ASP A 26 -17.45 -3.24 12.60
C ASP A 26 -15.98 -3.66 12.68
N PHE A 27 -15.05 -2.79 12.28
CA PHE A 27 -13.62 -3.08 12.41
C PHE A 27 -13.19 -3.14 13.87
N CYS A 28 -13.76 -2.28 14.73
CA CYS A 28 -13.55 -2.37 16.17
C CYS A 28 -14.09 -3.67 16.76
N ASP A 29 -15.23 -4.17 16.28
CA ASP A 29 -15.77 -5.47 16.69
C ASP A 29 -14.84 -6.61 16.31
N ILE A 30 -14.32 -6.61 15.08
CA ILE A 30 -13.28 -7.58 14.66
C ILE A 30 -12.07 -7.54 15.61
N VAL A 31 -11.60 -6.36 15.99
CA VAL A 31 -10.48 -6.23 16.94
C VAL A 31 -10.83 -6.76 18.33
N ARG A 32 -12.07 -6.55 18.82
CA ARG A 32 -12.54 -7.07 20.11
C ARG A 32 -12.57 -8.60 20.11
N ASP A 33 -13.15 -9.20 19.07
CA ASP A 33 -13.22 -10.65 18.91
C ASP A 33 -11.81 -11.26 18.88
N MET A 34 -10.90 -10.66 18.11
CA MET A 34 -9.52 -11.13 18.01
C MET A 34 -8.75 -11.06 19.34
N LYS A 35 -9.07 -10.10 20.21
CA LYS A 35 -8.46 -10.01 21.55
C LYS A 35 -8.85 -11.19 22.44
N GLU A 36 -10.02 -11.80 22.24
CA GLU A 36 -10.39 -12.97 23.03
C GLU A 36 -9.46 -14.15 22.76
N PHE A 37 -9.05 -14.35 21.51
CA PHE A 37 -8.06 -15.37 21.14
C PHE A 37 -6.69 -15.09 21.78
N VAL A 38 -6.33 -13.82 21.97
CA VAL A 38 -5.14 -13.44 22.72
C VAL A 38 -5.27 -13.82 24.19
N VAL A 39 -6.40 -13.52 24.83
CA VAL A 39 -6.64 -13.82 26.24
C VAL A 39 -6.72 -15.32 26.51
N LYS A 40 -7.30 -16.10 25.60
CA LYS A 40 -7.34 -17.58 25.67
C LYS A 40 -5.96 -18.21 25.49
N GLY A 41 -4.99 -17.46 24.98
CA GLY A 41 -3.63 -17.93 24.71
C GLY A 41 -3.46 -18.61 23.36
N ASP A 42 -4.43 -18.45 22.44
CA ASP A 42 -4.38 -19.04 21.10
C ASP A 42 -3.37 -18.31 20.20
N ILE A 43 -3.23 -16.99 20.37
CA ILE A 43 -2.30 -16.14 19.63
C ILE A 43 -1.70 -15.06 20.54
N PHE A 44 -0.51 -14.53 20.21
CA PHE A 44 0.11 -13.44 20.98
C PHE A 44 -0.17 -12.06 20.38
N GLN A 45 -0.28 -11.98 19.05
CA GLN A 45 -0.54 -10.75 18.32
C GLN A 45 -1.24 -11.08 17.00
N VAL A 46 -2.13 -10.20 16.56
CA VAL A 46 -2.70 -10.20 15.22
C VAL A 46 -2.72 -8.77 14.66
N VAL A 47 -2.61 -8.66 13.34
CA VAL A 47 -2.67 -7.38 12.61
C VAL A 47 -3.83 -7.45 11.62
N PRO A 48 -5.08 -7.24 12.06
CA PRO A 48 -6.21 -7.20 11.15
C PRO A 48 -6.10 -5.99 10.22
N SER A 49 -6.59 -6.11 9.00
CA SER A 49 -6.58 -5.02 8.01
C SER A 49 -7.96 -4.79 7.44
N ARG A 50 -8.16 -3.57 6.93
CA ARG A 50 -9.28 -3.17 6.08
C ARG A 50 -8.73 -2.36 4.92
N TYR A 51 -9.42 -2.37 3.79
CA TYR A 51 -9.07 -1.57 2.63
C TYR A 51 -10.05 -0.40 2.42
N PHE A 52 -9.56 0.62 1.73
CA PHE A 52 -10.33 1.76 1.24
C PHE A 52 -10.26 1.77 -0.28
N SER A 53 -11.36 2.14 -0.92
CA SER A 53 -11.47 2.23 -2.38
C SER A 53 -11.76 3.67 -2.80
N LEU A 54 -11.06 4.13 -3.84
CA LEU A 54 -11.30 5.40 -4.53
C LEU A 54 -11.11 5.21 -6.05
N PRO A 55 -11.86 5.95 -6.89
CA PRO A 55 -11.57 6.00 -8.32
C PRO A 55 -10.16 6.53 -8.58
N CYS A 56 -9.40 5.85 -9.44
CA CYS A 56 -8.05 6.25 -9.81
C CYS A 56 -7.83 6.17 -11.33
N PRO A 57 -8.38 7.12 -12.11
CA PRO A 57 -8.28 7.11 -13.57
C PRO A 57 -6.87 7.44 -14.11
N SER A 58 -5.97 7.94 -13.25
CA SER A 58 -4.61 8.31 -13.64
C SER A 58 -3.56 7.78 -12.65
N PRO A 59 -3.34 6.45 -12.57
CA PRO A 59 -2.46 5.83 -11.57
C PRO A 59 -1.04 6.39 -11.57
N LEU A 60 -0.45 6.65 -12.75
CA LEU A 60 0.89 7.22 -12.86
C LEU A 60 0.97 8.64 -12.29
N ALA A 61 -0.08 9.46 -12.47
CA ALA A 61 -0.13 10.80 -11.91
C ALA A 61 -0.30 10.73 -10.38
N ALA A 62 -1.14 9.82 -9.89
CA ALA A 62 -1.29 9.56 -8.46
C ALA A 62 0.03 9.10 -7.82
N TYR A 63 0.74 8.16 -8.44
CA TYR A 63 2.06 7.72 -7.99
C TYR A 63 3.09 8.85 -7.97
N LYS A 64 3.10 9.73 -8.98
CA LYS A 64 3.99 10.91 -8.98
C LYS A 64 3.70 11.85 -7.82
N GLN A 65 2.42 12.03 -7.48
CA GLN A 65 2.04 12.84 -6.33
C GLN A 65 2.40 12.15 -5.01
N LEU A 66 2.21 10.82 -4.92
CA LEU A 66 2.64 10.01 -3.78
C LEU A 66 4.15 10.14 -3.55
N LYS A 67 4.96 10.02 -4.61
CA LYS A 67 6.42 10.16 -4.54
C LYS A 67 6.88 11.53 -4.02
N LYS A 68 6.15 12.59 -4.34
CA LYS A 68 6.45 13.95 -3.86
C LYS A 68 6.02 14.16 -2.40
N SER A 69 4.85 13.64 -2.03
CA SER A 69 4.27 13.85 -0.70
C SER A 69 4.85 12.93 0.36
N ASN A 70 5.15 11.68 0.00
CA ASN A 70 5.63 10.63 0.91
C ASN A 70 6.85 9.91 0.29
N PRO A 71 7.97 10.62 0.08
CA PRO A 71 9.19 10.00 -0.45
C PRO A 71 9.66 8.89 0.50
N SER A 72 9.78 7.68 -0.03
CA SER A 72 10.19 6.50 0.74
C SER A 72 11.36 5.79 0.04
N PRO A 73 12.20 5.04 0.76
CA PRO A 73 13.33 4.31 0.17
C PRO A 73 12.86 3.25 -0.85
N TYR A 74 11.68 2.66 -0.64
CA TYR A 74 11.10 1.66 -1.53
C TYR A 74 9.82 2.19 -2.20
N MET A 75 10.00 2.95 -3.27
CA MET A 75 8.92 3.36 -4.17
C MET A 75 8.77 2.35 -5.32
N PHE A 76 7.54 1.95 -5.64
CA PHE A 76 7.29 1.04 -6.76
C PHE A 76 6.06 1.47 -7.56
N TYR A 77 6.11 1.16 -8.86
CA TYR A 77 5.01 1.27 -9.79
C TYR A 77 5.08 0.07 -10.73
N MET A 78 4.07 -0.79 -10.66
CA MET A 78 3.93 -1.99 -11.46
C MET A 78 2.65 -1.87 -12.26
N GLN A 79 2.78 -1.97 -13.58
CA GLN A 79 1.65 -1.98 -14.50
C GLN A 79 1.58 -3.38 -15.11
N ASP A 80 0.55 -4.11 -14.72
CA ASP A 80 0.21 -5.42 -15.25
C ASP A 80 -0.92 -5.28 -16.28
N GLU A 81 -1.25 -6.37 -16.99
CA GLU A 81 -2.39 -6.40 -17.90
C GLU A 81 -3.73 -6.28 -17.15
N LEU A 82 -3.81 -6.77 -15.91
CA LEU A 82 -5.05 -6.85 -15.14
C LEU A 82 -5.21 -5.76 -14.09
N PHE A 83 -4.13 -5.10 -13.69
CA PHE A 83 -4.13 -4.10 -12.62
C PHE A 83 -2.93 -3.17 -12.69
N THR A 84 -2.99 -2.10 -11.90
CA THR A 84 -1.82 -1.26 -11.59
C THR A 84 -1.60 -1.22 -10.09
N LEU A 85 -0.38 -1.49 -9.64
CA LEU A 85 0.01 -1.51 -8.24
C LEU A 85 1.11 -0.46 -8.03
N PHE A 86 0.92 0.46 -7.10
CA PHE A 86 1.94 1.43 -6.75
C PHE A 86 1.96 1.72 -5.25
N GLY A 87 3.09 2.20 -4.76
CA GLY A 87 3.22 2.44 -3.32
C GLY A 87 4.53 3.07 -2.93
N ALA A 88 4.59 3.35 -1.63
CA ALA A 88 5.72 3.97 -0.94
C ALA A 88 5.89 3.21 0.38
N SER A 89 6.89 2.34 0.45
CA SER A 89 7.19 1.57 1.66
C SER A 89 8.38 2.19 2.41
N PRO A 90 8.22 2.53 3.70
CA PRO A 90 9.30 3.11 4.50
C PRO A 90 10.39 2.09 4.82
N GLU A 91 10.07 0.79 4.81
CA GLU A 91 10.97 -0.27 5.25
C GLU A 91 11.03 -1.43 4.25
N SER A 92 12.17 -2.13 4.24
CA SER A 92 12.36 -3.36 3.46
C SER A 92 11.62 -4.52 4.11
N ALA A 93 11.14 -5.50 3.34
CA ALA A 93 10.72 -6.77 3.92
C ALA A 93 11.94 -7.65 4.23
N LEU A 94 12.79 -7.84 3.21
CA LEU A 94 14.01 -8.62 3.28
C LEU A 94 15.02 -8.04 2.30
N LYS A 95 16.27 -7.96 2.72
CA LYS A 95 17.40 -7.59 1.87
C LYS A 95 18.46 -8.68 1.97
N TYR A 96 19.00 -9.07 0.83
CA TYR A 96 20.08 -10.05 0.73
C TYR A 96 21.27 -9.45 0.01
N GLU A 97 22.47 -9.56 0.59
CA GLU A 97 23.73 -9.15 0.00
C GLU A 97 24.55 -10.38 -0.38
N THR A 98 24.91 -10.50 -1.66
CA THR A 98 25.51 -11.74 -2.18
C THR A 98 26.98 -11.85 -1.83
N GLU A 99 27.72 -10.74 -1.78
CA GLU A 99 29.16 -10.76 -1.52
C GLU A 99 29.49 -11.19 -0.09
N THR A 100 28.66 -10.77 0.88
CA THR A 100 28.84 -11.07 2.30
C THR A 100 27.97 -12.24 2.77
N ASN A 101 27.06 -12.74 1.92
CA ASN A 101 25.98 -13.66 2.28
C ASN A 101 25.14 -13.15 3.47
N GLN A 102 24.94 -11.83 3.56
CA GLN A 102 24.20 -11.20 4.66
C GLN A 102 22.71 -11.09 4.32
N ILE A 103 21.86 -11.45 5.29
CA ILE A 103 20.42 -11.26 5.24
C ILE A 103 20.04 -10.19 6.28
N GLU A 104 19.26 -9.20 5.87
CA GLU A 104 18.64 -8.20 6.74
C GLU A 104 17.11 -8.31 6.63
N ILE A 105 16.42 -8.36 7.78
CA ILE A 105 14.95 -8.38 7.86
C ILE A 105 14.54 -7.19 8.71
N TYR A 106 13.59 -6.40 8.21
CA TYR A 106 13.00 -5.28 8.95
C TYR A 106 11.54 -5.60 9.23
N GLN A 107 11.06 -5.23 10.42
CA GLN A 107 9.69 -5.47 10.86
C GLN A 107 8.75 -4.46 10.18
N SER A 108 8.53 -4.65 8.88
CA SER A 108 7.84 -3.68 8.04
C SER A 108 6.32 -3.81 8.13
N GLN A 109 5.65 -2.66 8.27
CA GLN A 109 4.27 -2.51 7.84
C GLN A 109 4.27 -1.90 6.43
N VAL A 110 4.09 -2.75 5.42
CA VAL A 110 4.08 -2.31 4.02
C VAL A 110 2.78 -1.53 3.74
N LEU A 111 2.91 -0.28 3.30
CA LEU A 111 1.80 0.49 2.73
C LEU A 111 1.80 0.32 1.20
N ALA A 112 0.86 -0.47 0.68
CA ALA A 112 0.67 -0.69 -0.74
C ALA A 112 -0.72 -0.20 -1.19
N VAL A 113 -0.78 0.47 -2.34
CA VAL A 113 -2.04 0.89 -2.98
C VAL A 113 -2.25 0.08 -4.24
N ALA A 114 -3.21 -0.84 -4.23
CA ALA A 114 -3.62 -1.58 -5.41
C ALA A 114 -4.76 -0.84 -6.13
N VAL A 115 -4.59 -0.57 -7.42
CA VAL A 115 -5.64 -0.04 -8.29
C VAL A 115 -6.05 -1.12 -9.27
N ARG A 116 -7.32 -1.54 -9.19
CA ARG A 116 -7.92 -2.38 -10.22
C ARG A 116 -8.34 -1.48 -11.37
N THR A 117 -7.80 -1.75 -12.55
CA THR A 117 -8.19 -1.09 -13.81
C THR A 117 -9.48 -1.67 -14.35
#